data_AF-A0A855GM26-F1
#
_entry.id   AF-A0A855GM26-F1
#
_cell.length_a   1.000
_cell.length_b   1.000
_cell.length_c   1.000
_cell.angle_alpha   90.00
_cell.angle_beta   90.00
_cell.angle_gamma   90.00
#
_symmetry.space_group_name_H-M   'P 1'
#
loop_
_entity.id
_entity.type
_entity.pdbx_description
1 polymer ?
#
loop_
_entity_poly.entity_id
_entity_poly.type
_entity_poly.pdbx_seq_one_letter_code
_entity_poly.pdbx_strand_id
1 'polypeptide(L)'
;MKKHRGLKKIFKSTLDNYHENFIKYNGYIELYVPQIGFMNEDINGKEYQIINVLIENTKHSIPKDANFMYVIDELNILDSHIIISDDSNDFNLNLRQEASGKIPNYLKQIESKFGLKFTRMVSITEMNFVDYTNLDENDKFDILYYIRKDKEKVIFVTNVLWTWSSI
;
A
#
# COMPACT_ATOMS: atom_id res chain seq x y z
N MET A 1 5.70 5.41 32.19
CA MET A 1 6.34 5.35 30.85
C MET A 1 6.53 3.89 30.43
N LYS A 2 5.64 3.34 29.59
CA LYS A 2 5.75 1.94 29.11
C LYS A 2 6.78 1.85 27.96
N LYS A 3 7.50 0.73 27.92
CA LYS A 3 8.76 0.43 27.21
C LYS A 3 8.77 0.72 25.70
N HIS A 4 9.45 1.79 25.25
CA HIS A 4 9.85 2.01 23.84
C HIS A 4 11.09 1.21 23.38
N ARG A 5 11.71 0.43 24.29
CA ARG A 5 12.95 -0.32 23.99
C ARG A 5 12.76 -1.42 22.93
N GLY A 6 11.58 -2.04 22.86
CA GLY A 6 11.26 -3.08 21.87
C GLY A 6 11.12 -2.52 20.46
N LEU A 7 10.39 -1.41 20.31
CA LEU A 7 10.21 -0.70 19.05
C LEU A 7 11.56 -0.28 18.45
N LYS A 8 12.46 0.30 19.25
CA LYS A 8 13.81 0.68 18.77
C LYS A 8 14.60 -0.51 18.20
N LYS A 9 14.43 -1.72 18.75
CA LYS A 9 15.11 -2.94 18.27
C LYS A 9 14.51 -3.43 16.96
N ILE A 10 13.17 -3.43 16.85
CA ILE A 10 12.45 -3.74 15.60
C ILE A 10 12.84 -2.73 14.51
N PHE A 11 12.85 -1.43 14.82
CA PHE A 11 13.26 -0.38 13.87
C PHE A 11 14.68 -0.56 13.36
N LYS A 12 15.63 -0.90 14.23
CA LYS A 12 17.01 -1.11 13.81
C LYS A 12 17.14 -2.35 12.92
N SER A 13 16.50 -3.47 13.27
CA SER A 13 16.53 -4.67 12.43
C SER A 13 15.84 -4.48 11.09
N THR A 14 14.73 -3.73 11.04
CA THR A 14 14.04 -3.42 9.78
C THR A 14 14.90 -2.54 8.89
N LEU A 15 15.65 -1.59 9.46
CA LEU A 15 16.60 -0.73 8.73
C LEU A 15 17.81 -1.50 8.18
N ASP A 16 18.42 -2.35 9.00
CA ASP A 16 19.56 -3.16 8.59
C ASP A 16 19.13 -4.14 7.47
N ASN A 17 17.95 -4.78 7.63
CA ASN A 17 17.36 -5.62 6.58
C ASN A 17 17.06 -4.84 5.30
N TYR A 18 16.60 -3.60 5.41
CA TYR A 18 16.30 -2.75 4.26
C TYR A 18 17.57 -2.55 3.42
N HIS A 19 18.67 -2.12 4.05
CA HIS A 19 19.92 -1.87 3.34
C HIS A 19 20.52 -3.15 2.75
N GLU A 20 20.51 -4.27 3.49
CA GLU A 20 20.98 -5.56 2.98
C GLU A 20 20.18 -6.08 1.79
N ASN A 21 18.86 -5.86 1.79
CA ASN A 21 17.98 -6.31 0.72
C ASN A 21 18.21 -5.53 -0.57
N PHE A 22 18.45 -4.21 -0.50
CA PHE A 22 18.86 -3.42 -1.67
C PHE A 22 20.19 -3.86 -2.25
N ILE A 23 21.16 -4.24 -1.41
CA ILE A 23 22.47 -4.73 -1.87
C ILE A 23 22.32 -6.04 -2.67
N LYS A 24 21.26 -6.81 -2.42
CA LYS A 24 20.96 -8.09 -3.10
C LYS A 24 19.95 -7.97 -4.24
N TYR A 25 19.60 -6.74 -4.63
CA TYR A 25 18.64 -6.48 -5.70
C TYR A 25 19.10 -7.12 -7.03
N ASN A 26 18.23 -7.95 -7.61
CA ASN A 26 18.44 -8.65 -8.88
C ASN A 26 17.33 -8.28 -9.90
N GLY A 27 16.97 -7.00 -9.97
CA GLY A 27 15.95 -6.52 -10.91
C GLY A 27 14.49 -6.61 -10.43
N TYR A 28 14.22 -7.25 -9.28
CA TYR A 28 12.92 -7.19 -8.59
C TYR A 28 13.11 -7.33 -7.08
N ILE A 29 12.39 -6.52 -6.30
CA ILE A 29 12.30 -6.69 -4.85
C ILE A 29 10.98 -6.11 -4.30
N GLU A 30 10.40 -6.83 -3.35
CA GLU A 30 9.24 -6.39 -2.57
C GLU A 30 9.64 -6.36 -1.09
N LEU A 31 9.39 -5.23 -0.43
CA LEU A 31 9.79 -4.99 0.94
C LEU A 31 8.61 -4.49 1.77
N TYR A 32 8.38 -5.13 2.90
CA TYR A 32 7.49 -4.64 3.94
C TYR A 32 8.10 -3.41 4.63
N VAL A 33 7.38 -2.28 4.64
CA VAL A 33 7.83 -0.99 5.18
C VAL A 33 6.73 -0.35 6.04
N PRO A 34 6.60 -0.74 7.32
CA PRO A 34 5.56 -0.20 8.19
C PRO A 34 5.88 1.23 8.61
N GLN A 35 5.45 2.20 7.82
CA GLN A 35 5.65 3.63 8.11
C GLN A 35 4.58 4.20 9.04
N ILE A 36 3.50 3.45 9.27
CA ILE A 36 2.43 3.77 10.22
C ILE A 36 2.52 2.76 11.35
N GLY A 37 2.84 3.23 12.56
CA GLY A 37 3.28 2.35 13.66
C GLY A 37 2.24 2.06 14.73
N PHE A 38 1.18 2.88 14.84
CA PHE A 38 0.16 2.73 15.88
C PHE A 38 -1.12 3.46 15.49
N MET A 39 -2.26 2.82 15.74
CA MET A 39 -3.60 3.40 15.69
C MET A 39 -4.08 3.56 17.12
N ASN A 40 -4.22 4.79 17.62
CA ASN A 40 -4.85 5.00 18.92
C ASN A 40 -6.38 4.93 18.76
N GLU A 41 -7.01 3.93 19.37
CA GLU A 41 -8.46 3.70 19.32
C GLU A 41 -9.22 4.49 20.40
N ASP A 42 -8.53 5.02 21.42
CA ASP A 42 -9.14 5.60 22.62
C ASP A 42 -9.53 7.09 22.51
N ILE A 43 -9.31 7.71 21.35
CA ILE A 43 -9.67 9.12 21.08
C ILE A 43 -10.62 9.13 19.88
N ASN A 44 -11.63 10.00 19.89
CA ASN A 44 -12.70 10.16 18.88
C ASN A 44 -12.16 10.47 17.44
N GLY A 45 -11.46 9.51 16.86
CA GLY A 45 -10.69 9.62 15.64
C GLY A 45 -9.44 8.74 15.75
N LYS A 46 -9.29 7.78 14.85
CA LYS A 46 -8.09 6.94 14.72
C LYS A 46 -6.87 7.86 14.55
N GLU A 47 -6.07 7.99 15.60
CA GLU A 47 -4.87 8.81 15.56
C GLU A 47 -3.69 7.92 15.15
N TYR A 48 -3.20 8.13 13.93
CA TYR A 48 -2.12 7.33 13.36
C TYR A 48 -0.76 7.94 13.68
N GLN A 49 0.15 7.14 14.23
CA GLN A 49 1.53 7.56 14.42
C GLN A 49 2.35 7.30 13.14
N ILE A 50 2.76 8.39 12.49
CA ILE A 50 3.68 8.36 11.34
C ILE A 50 5.12 8.22 11.82
N ILE A 51 5.85 7.24 11.30
CA ILE A 51 7.25 6.96 11.64
C ILE A 51 8.16 7.65 10.62
N ASN A 52 8.38 8.95 10.84
CA ASN A 52 9.09 9.83 9.89
C ASN A 52 10.43 9.26 9.36
N VAL A 53 11.24 8.66 10.25
CA VAL A 53 12.57 8.13 9.89
C VAL A 53 12.47 7.01 8.84
N LEU A 54 11.43 6.19 8.90
CA LEU A 54 11.24 5.12 7.90
C LEU A 54 10.82 5.69 6.55
N ILE A 55 10.01 6.75 6.54
CA ILE A 55 9.60 7.42 5.30
C ILE A 55 10.79 8.06 4.61
N GLU A 56 11.61 8.81 5.35
CA GLU A 56 12.83 9.43 4.82
C GLU A 56 13.79 8.37 4.29
N ASN A 57 14.05 7.31 5.06
CA ASN A 57 14.98 6.27 4.64
C ASN A 57 14.49 5.52 3.41
N THR A 58 13.18 5.22 3.33
CA THR A 58 12.57 4.62 2.13
C THR A 58 12.79 5.51 0.92
N LYS A 59 12.39 6.78 1.01
CA LYS A 59 12.54 7.77 -0.05
C LYS A 59 14.00 7.93 -0.51
N HIS A 60 14.95 7.91 0.41
CA HIS A 60 16.38 8.07 0.09
C HIS A 60 17.06 6.80 -0.42
N SER A 61 16.52 5.62 -0.14
CA SER A 61 17.13 4.35 -0.54
C SER A 61 16.66 3.85 -1.91
N ILE A 62 15.52 4.35 -2.42
CA ILE A 62 15.05 4.03 -3.76
C ILE A 62 16.06 4.59 -4.78
N PRO A 63 16.62 3.76 -5.68
CA PRO A 63 17.49 4.23 -6.74
C PRO A 63 16.73 5.21 -7.65
N LYS A 64 17.39 6.32 -8.03
CA LYS A 64 16.74 7.41 -8.79
C LYS A 64 16.13 6.98 -10.13
N ASP A 65 16.71 5.95 -10.74
CA ASP A 65 16.33 5.48 -12.07
C ASP A 65 15.55 4.16 -12.02
N ALA A 66 15.21 3.66 -10.82
CA ALA A 66 14.45 2.42 -10.65
C ALA A 66 12.96 2.67 -10.77
N ASN A 67 12.23 1.72 -11.37
CA ASN A 67 10.79 1.71 -11.28
C ASN A 67 10.38 1.26 -9.88
N PHE A 68 9.44 1.95 -9.27
CA PHE A 68 8.94 1.59 -7.95
C PHE A 68 7.46 1.91 -7.78
N MET A 69 6.84 1.16 -6.87
CA MET A 69 5.51 1.43 -6.36
C MET A 69 5.53 1.25 -4.85
N TYR A 70 5.33 2.35 -4.13
CA TYR A 70 5.01 2.32 -2.71
C TYR A 70 3.50 2.15 -2.55
N VAL A 71 3.07 1.19 -1.74
CA VAL A 71 1.68 0.74 -1.59
C VAL A 71 1.29 0.80 -0.11
N ILE A 72 0.13 1.38 0.17
CA ILE A 72 -0.51 1.36 1.49
C ILE A 72 -1.93 0.81 1.30
N ASP A 73 -2.27 -0.29 1.96
CA ASP A 73 -3.64 -0.80 1.96
C ASP A 73 -4.55 0.11 2.81
N GLU A 74 -5.67 0.58 2.25
CA GLU A 74 -6.60 1.49 2.94
C GLU A 74 -7.31 0.81 4.13
N LEU A 75 -7.56 -0.49 4.05
CA LEU A 75 -8.18 -1.30 5.09
C LEU A 75 -7.16 -1.77 6.12
N ASN A 76 -5.95 -2.09 5.66
CA ASN A 76 -4.84 -2.56 6.49
C ASN A 76 -3.65 -1.61 6.41
N ILE A 77 -3.80 -0.38 6.89
CA ILE A 77 -2.77 0.67 6.77
C ILE A 77 -1.39 0.34 7.40
N LEU A 78 -1.33 -0.64 8.30
CA LEU A 78 -0.06 -1.11 8.89
C LEU A 78 0.69 -2.04 7.92
N ASP A 79 0.00 -2.45 6.86
CA ASP A 79 0.48 -3.26 5.77
C ASP A 79 0.86 -2.36 4.59
N SER A 80 2.05 -1.77 4.71
CA SER A 80 2.62 -0.90 3.69
C SER A 80 3.85 -1.57 3.10
N HIS A 81 3.98 -1.53 1.78
CA HIS A 81 5.03 -2.22 1.03
C HIS A 81 5.64 -1.31 -0.01
N ILE A 82 6.89 -1.56 -0.37
CA ILE A 82 7.49 -0.99 -1.56
C ILE A 82 7.93 -2.11 -2.50
N ILE A 83 7.51 -1.99 -3.74
CA ILE A 83 7.93 -2.84 -4.85
C ILE A 83 8.89 -2.03 -5.70
N ILE A 84 10.02 -2.61 -6.07
CA ILE A 84 11.02 -2.01 -6.95
C ILE A 84 11.38 -3.03 -8.01
N SER A 85 11.35 -2.63 -9.27
CA SER A 85 11.68 -3.48 -10.41
C SER A 85 12.40 -2.71 -11.50
N ASP A 86 13.22 -3.41 -12.27
CA ASP A 86 13.81 -2.88 -13.49
C ASP A 86 12.80 -2.93 -14.65
N ASP A 87 11.78 -3.81 -14.58
CA ASP A 87 10.71 -3.93 -15.57
C ASP A 87 9.43 -3.24 -15.08
N SER A 88 9.01 -2.19 -15.79
CA SER A 88 7.76 -1.49 -15.53
C SER A 88 6.52 -2.38 -15.65
N ASN A 89 6.60 -3.49 -16.39
CA ASN A 89 5.49 -4.44 -16.56
C ASN A 89 5.16 -5.20 -15.27
N ASP A 90 6.11 -5.33 -14.34
CA ASP A 90 5.87 -5.98 -13.04
C ASP A 90 4.84 -5.21 -12.20
N PHE A 91 4.60 -3.94 -12.51
CA PHE A 91 3.58 -3.11 -11.87
C PHE A 91 2.19 -3.22 -12.51
N ASN A 92 1.99 -4.11 -13.50
CA ASN A 92 0.68 -4.40 -14.09
C ASN A 92 -0.17 -5.28 -13.15
N LEU A 93 -0.48 -4.74 -11.97
CA LEU A 93 -1.18 -5.42 -10.88
C LEU A 93 -2.72 -5.35 -11.03
N ASN A 94 -3.23 -5.16 -12.25
CA ASN A 94 -4.65 -4.88 -12.53
C ASN A 94 -5.22 -3.78 -11.62
N LEU A 95 -4.46 -2.71 -11.42
CA LEU A 95 -4.90 -1.56 -10.63
C LEU A 95 -5.59 -0.54 -11.52
N ARG A 96 -6.75 -0.08 -11.08
CA ARG A 96 -7.45 1.03 -11.71
C ARG A 96 -7.39 2.26 -10.82
N GLN A 97 -6.99 3.39 -11.39
CA GLN A 97 -7.09 4.65 -10.70
C GLN A 97 -8.57 5.00 -10.48
N GLU A 98 -8.93 5.25 -9.22
CA GLU A 98 -10.23 5.77 -8.85
C GLU A 98 -10.10 7.26 -8.57
N ALA A 99 -11.11 8.06 -8.95
CA ALA A 99 -11.12 9.48 -8.60
C ALA A 99 -10.96 9.61 -7.08
N SER A 100 -10.02 10.45 -6.64
CA SER A 100 -9.62 10.50 -5.24
C SER A 100 -10.82 10.81 -4.36
N GLY A 101 -11.24 9.82 -3.56
CA GLY A 101 -12.04 10.07 -2.37
C GLY A 101 -11.31 11.05 -1.44
N LYS A 102 -11.95 11.43 -0.34
CA LYS A 102 -11.32 12.30 0.67
C LYS A 102 -10.00 11.67 1.15
N ILE A 103 -8.87 12.26 0.75
CA ILE A 103 -7.54 11.79 1.18
C ILE A 103 -7.50 11.77 2.73
N PRO A 104 -7.20 10.62 3.35
CA PRO A 104 -7.06 10.50 4.79
C PRO A 104 -6.05 11.51 5.37
N ASN A 105 -6.30 11.99 6.59
CA ASN A 105 -5.44 13.00 7.21
C ASN A 105 -3.98 12.53 7.39
N TYR A 106 -3.76 11.24 7.64
CA TYR A 106 -2.40 10.70 7.77
C TYR A 106 -1.63 10.78 6.44
N LEU A 107 -2.26 10.49 5.30
CA LEU A 107 -1.63 10.66 4.00
C LEU A 107 -1.33 12.13 3.72
N LYS A 108 -2.25 13.05 4.03
CA LYS A 108 -1.99 14.49 3.90
C LYS A 108 -0.77 14.94 4.71
N GLN A 109 -0.59 14.40 5.92
CA GLN A 109 0.59 14.67 6.74
C GLN A 109 1.87 14.11 6.10
N ILE A 110 1.82 12.90 5.54
CA ILE A 110 2.94 12.31 4.81
C ILE A 110 3.29 13.13 3.56
N GLU A 111 2.30 13.43 2.71
CA GLU A 111 2.48 14.20 1.47
C GLU A 111 3.07 15.58 1.75
N SER A 112 2.50 16.32 2.69
CA SER A 112 2.98 17.67 3.04
C SER A 112 4.37 17.69 3.65
N LYS A 113 4.71 16.69 4.46
CA LYS A 113 6.00 16.64 5.16
C LYS A 113 7.15 16.14 4.28
N PHE A 114 6.89 15.11 3.47
CA PHE A 114 7.91 14.41 2.71
C PHE A 114 7.90 14.74 1.21
N GLY A 115 6.95 15.56 0.75
CA GLY A 115 6.80 15.91 -0.67
C GLY A 115 6.41 14.70 -1.52
N LEU A 116 5.65 13.76 -0.95
CA LEU A 116 5.12 12.59 -1.66
C LEU A 116 3.75 12.92 -2.24
N LYS A 117 3.30 12.13 -3.23
CA LYS A 117 1.96 12.25 -3.80
C LYS A 117 1.37 10.86 -4.02
N PHE A 118 0.35 10.54 -3.26
CA PHE A 118 -0.35 9.26 -3.33
C PHE A 118 -1.56 9.38 -4.26
N THR A 119 -1.78 8.31 -5.01
CA THR A 119 -2.94 8.13 -5.87
C THR A 119 -3.78 6.99 -5.32
N ARG A 120 -5.10 7.15 -5.30
CA ARG A 120 -6.00 6.09 -4.88
C ARG A 120 -6.21 5.12 -6.05
N MET A 121 -5.88 3.87 -5.82
CA MET A 121 -6.00 2.78 -6.77
C MET A 121 -6.93 1.71 -6.20
N VAL A 122 -7.60 0.98 -7.06
CA VAL A 122 -8.37 -0.20 -6.69
C VAL A 122 -7.88 -1.41 -7.45
N SER A 123 -7.68 -2.52 -6.74
CA SER A 123 -7.42 -3.82 -7.35
C SER A 123 -8.71 -4.29 -8.00
N ILE A 124 -8.67 -4.53 -9.30
CA ILE A 124 -9.84 -4.95 -10.06
C ILE A 124 -9.64 -6.34 -10.65
N THR A 125 -10.70 -7.12 -10.66
CA THR A 125 -10.77 -8.35 -11.44
C THR A 125 -12.10 -8.38 -12.20
N GLU A 126 -12.06 -8.87 -13.44
CA GLU A 126 -13.23 -8.96 -14.33
C GLU A 126 -13.72 -10.41 -14.39
N MET A 127 -15.03 -10.61 -14.27
CA MET A 127 -15.69 -11.93 -14.30
C MET A 127 -17.08 -11.82 -14.97
N ASN A 128 -17.61 -12.95 -15.47
CA ASN A 128 -18.98 -12.98 -15.95
C ASN A 128 -19.99 -12.81 -14.80
N PHE A 129 -21.10 -12.13 -15.06
CA PHE A 129 -22.15 -11.89 -14.07
C PHE A 129 -22.73 -13.20 -13.50
N VAL A 130 -22.91 -14.21 -14.36
CA VAL A 130 -23.44 -15.52 -13.95
C VAL A 130 -22.47 -16.20 -12.97
N ASP A 131 -21.17 -16.20 -13.27
CA ASP A 131 -20.14 -16.77 -12.40
C ASP A 131 -20.12 -16.03 -11.06
N TYR A 132 -20.22 -14.70 -11.07
CA TYR A 132 -20.32 -13.89 -9.85
C TYR A 132 -21.54 -14.26 -8.99
N THR A 133 -22.71 -14.44 -9.60
CA THR A 133 -23.91 -14.83 -8.82
C THR A 133 -23.74 -16.18 -8.14
N ASN A 134 -22.93 -17.07 -8.74
CA ASN A 134 -22.67 -18.43 -8.26
C ASN A 134 -21.49 -18.54 -7.29
N LEU A 135 -20.73 -17.46 -7.05
CA LEU A 135 -19.69 -17.44 -6.01
C LEU A 135 -20.29 -17.81 -4.65
N ASP A 136 -19.54 -18.56 -3.86
CA ASP A 136 -19.95 -18.85 -2.49
C ASP A 136 -19.87 -17.59 -1.62
N GLU A 137 -20.41 -17.66 -0.39
CA GLU A 137 -20.42 -16.51 0.49
C GLU A 137 -19.01 -16.07 0.91
N ASN A 138 -18.07 -17.01 1.04
CA ASN A 138 -16.70 -16.72 1.46
C ASN A 138 -15.94 -15.95 0.38
N ASP A 139 -16.05 -16.38 -0.89
CA ASP A 139 -15.45 -15.68 -2.03
C ASP A 139 -16.04 -14.27 -2.19
N LYS A 140 -17.32 -14.09 -1.84
CA LYS A 140 -17.98 -12.78 -1.85
C LYS A 140 -17.54 -11.87 -0.69
N PHE A 141 -17.07 -12.41 0.43
CA PHE A 141 -16.58 -11.60 1.56
C PHE A 141 -15.34 -10.78 1.19
N ASP A 142 -14.51 -11.29 0.28
CA ASP A 142 -13.29 -10.60 -0.18
C ASP A 142 -13.59 -9.52 -1.24
N ILE A 143 -14.85 -9.39 -1.70
CA ILE A 143 -15.29 -8.38 -2.65
C ILE A 143 -15.86 -7.17 -1.90
N LEU A 144 -15.16 -6.03 -1.97
CA LEU A 144 -15.60 -4.78 -1.34
C LEU A 144 -16.84 -4.20 -2.02
N TYR A 145 -16.81 -4.14 -3.34
CA TYR A 145 -17.94 -3.74 -4.17
C TYR A 145 -17.71 -4.20 -5.62
N TYR A 146 -18.76 -4.12 -6.43
CA TYR A 146 -18.66 -4.43 -7.85
C TYR A 146 -19.27 -3.32 -8.72
N ILE A 147 -18.75 -3.21 -9.94
CA ILE A 147 -19.21 -2.30 -10.98
C ILE A 147 -19.77 -3.17 -12.11
N ARG A 148 -21.06 -3.03 -12.39
CA ARG A 148 -21.66 -3.70 -13.55
C ARG A 148 -21.22 -2.99 -14.82
N LYS A 149 -20.49 -3.69 -15.69
CA LYS A 149 -20.00 -3.15 -16.96
C LYS A 149 -21.06 -3.26 -18.05
N ASP A 150 -21.72 -4.43 -18.12
CA ASP A 150 -22.82 -4.72 -19.03
C ASP A 150 -23.69 -5.89 -18.50
N LYS A 151 -24.48 -6.53 -19.38
CA LYS A 151 -25.34 -7.66 -19.00
C LYS A 151 -24.55 -8.91 -18.64
N GLU A 152 -23.37 -9.09 -19.20
CA GLU A 152 -22.59 -10.31 -19.15
C GLU A 152 -21.39 -10.19 -18.20
N LYS A 153 -20.90 -8.98 -17.92
CA LYS A 153 -19.65 -8.75 -17.19
C LYS A 153 -19.76 -7.84 -15.98
N VAL A 154 -18.98 -8.18 -14.96
CA VAL A 154 -18.83 -7.45 -13.71
C VAL A 154 -17.35 -7.24 -13.41
N ILE A 155 -17.00 -6.05 -12.92
CA ILE A 155 -15.69 -5.77 -12.34
C ILE A 155 -15.86 -5.76 -10.83
N PHE A 156 -15.13 -6.59 -10.10
CA PHE A 156 -15.10 -6.55 -8.65
C PHE A 156 -13.83 -5.89 -8.13
N VAL A 157 -13.98 -5.20 -7.00
CA VAL A 157 -12.90 -4.53 -6.28
C VAL A 157 -12.63 -5.31 -5.01
N THR A 158 -11.39 -5.78 -4.83
CA THR A 158 -10.99 -6.57 -3.65
C THR A 158 -10.20 -5.74 -2.65
N ASN A 159 -9.42 -4.77 -3.13
CA ASN A 159 -8.60 -3.91 -2.29
C ASN A 159 -8.65 -2.48 -2.78
N VAL A 160 -8.53 -1.57 -1.82
CA VAL A 160 -8.28 -0.16 -2.07
C VAL A 160 -6.87 0.15 -1.59
N LEU A 161 -6.05 0.69 -2.47
CA LEU A 161 -4.65 0.97 -2.23
C LEU A 161 -4.37 2.47 -2.43
N TRP A 162 -3.45 3.00 -1.64
CA TRP A 162 -2.82 4.28 -1.89
C TRP A 162 -1.42 4.06 -2.40
N THR A 163 -1.14 4.53 -3.61
CA THR A 163 0.15 4.28 -4.27
C THR A 163 0.92 5.56 -4.53
N TRP A 164 2.21 5.55 -4.23
CA TRP A 164 3.17 6.54 -4.70
C TRP A 164 4.20 5.83 -5.58
N SER A 165 4.29 6.19 -6.84
CA SER A 165 5.08 5.42 -7.81
C SER A 165 5.89 6.30 -8.76
N SER A 166 6.96 5.72 -9.29
CA SER A 166 7.67 6.16 -10.49
C SER A 166 7.83 4.92 -11.35
N ILE A 167 7.07 4.82 -12.44
CA ILE A 167 6.99 3.66 -13.35
C ILE A 167 7.13 4.18 -14.78
#